data_AF-A0A8J7T4B2-F1
#
_entry.id   AF-A0A8J7T4B2-F1
#
_cell.length_a   1.000
_cell.length_b   1.000
_cell.length_c   1.000
_cell.angle_alpha   90.00
_cell.angle_beta   90.00
_cell.angle_gamma   90.00
#
_symmetry.space_group_name_H-M   'P 1'
#
loop_
_entity.id
_entity.type
_entity.pdbx_description
1 polymer ?
#
loop_
_entity_poly.entity_id
_entity_poly.type
_entity_poly.pdbx_seq_one_letter_code
_entity_poly.pdbx_strand_id
1 'polypeptide(L)'
;MDLDEIAKYVKARTESGESLPYVLDDLIANGLPGKYRAEIARRIMQTEEDKRLYEKRLAAIEQKKTTKKRAYMVVGAIAVLIVSFIIINSIIEGIVLEQRWEGFKEGKVSEDPVQISYNDDSPLIMEKDGYTYRMTRLAKYKISGVVVSKMFQDDLAKISPIDFLIVWGDLADPEMDRYLKYSSGYRMGRIEATNRWAECPVDVDYINIHLSNNHLIPANDNIEQGMAGVRINEVVYMEGYLVKVESDAFGGPWTSSLARDDASGGFLGIGGSGCEIFYVERLVVGDRGYQ
;
A
#
# COMPACT_ATOMS: atom_id res chain seq x y z
N MET A 1 -19.38 16.70 -58.72
CA MET A 1 -20.26 17.88 -58.71
C MET A 1 -19.38 19.10 -58.59
N ASP A 2 -19.45 20.01 -59.55
CA ASP A 2 -18.70 21.26 -59.52
C ASP A 2 -19.24 22.16 -58.39
N LEU A 3 -18.37 22.97 -57.77
CA LEU A 3 -18.74 23.85 -56.66
C LEU A 3 -19.89 24.80 -57.01
N ASP A 4 -20.04 25.17 -58.27
CA ASP A 4 -21.16 25.99 -58.76
C ASP A 4 -22.49 25.22 -58.83
N GLU A 5 -22.46 23.93 -59.16
CA GLU A 5 -23.64 23.06 -59.06
C GLU A 5 -24.04 22.86 -57.61
N ILE A 6 -23.07 22.68 -56.70
CA ILE A 6 -23.32 22.58 -55.26
C ILE A 6 -23.91 23.89 -54.74
N ALA A 7 -23.37 25.04 -55.14
CA ALA A 7 -23.89 26.34 -54.74
C ALA A 7 -25.32 26.57 -55.23
N LYS A 8 -25.65 26.19 -56.46
CA LYS A 8 -27.03 26.23 -56.99
C LYS A 8 -27.98 25.33 -56.21
N TYR A 9 -27.56 24.11 -55.90
CA TYR A 9 -28.34 23.16 -55.11
C TYR A 9 -28.61 23.68 -53.69
N VAL A 10 -27.59 24.19 -53.02
CA VAL A 10 -27.73 24.77 -51.67
C VAL A 10 -28.62 26.01 -51.71
N LYS A 11 -28.46 26.88 -52.72
CA LYS A 11 -29.30 28.07 -52.91
C LYS A 11 -30.78 27.69 -53.03
N ALA A 12 -31.11 26.71 -53.87
CA ALA A 12 -32.49 26.26 -54.05
C ALA A 12 -33.12 25.74 -52.75
N ARG A 13 -32.39 24.95 -51.95
CA ARG A 13 -32.88 24.47 -50.64
C ARG A 13 -33.05 25.60 -49.62
N THR A 14 -32.16 26.58 -49.64
CA THR A 14 -32.31 27.75 -48.76
C THR A 14 -33.49 28.64 -49.16
N GLU A 15 -33.77 28.77 -50.46
CA GLU A 15 -34.94 29.49 -50.98
C GLU A 15 -36.25 28.76 -50.68
N SER A 16 -36.23 27.42 -50.56
CA SER A 16 -37.38 26.62 -50.08
C SER A 16 -37.58 26.67 -48.55
N GLY A 17 -36.82 27.51 -47.84
CA GLY A 17 -37.01 27.78 -46.41
C GLY A 17 -36.08 27.00 -45.46
N GLU A 18 -35.14 26.19 -45.98
CA GLU A 18 -34.16 25.53 -45.14
C GLU A 18 -33.04 26.47 -44.70
N SER A 19 -32.51 26.30 -43.48
CA SER A 19 -31.40 27.14 -43.02
C SER A 19 -30.08 26.76 -43.71
N LEU A 20 -29.31 27.76 -44.16
CA LEU A 20 -28.00 27.53 -44.80
C LEU A 20 -27.05 26.65 -43.97
N PRO A 21 -26.93 26.80 -42.62
CA PRO A 21 -26.11 25.91 -41.82
C PRO A 21 -26.55 24.44 -41.91
N TYR A 22 -27.87 24.20 -41.87
CA TYR A 22 -28.43 22.85 -41.94
C TYR A 22 -28.13 22.16 -43.28
N VAL A 23 -28.37 22.85 -44.40
CA VAL A 23 -28.10 22.29 -45.73
C VAL A 23 -26.60 21.98 -45.92
N LEU A 24 -25.72 22.84 -45.41
CA LEU A 24 -24.28 22.61 -45.47
C LEU A 24 -23.82 21.44 -44.58
N ASP A 25 -24.38 21.31 -43.38
CA ASP A 25 -24.03 20.21 -42.47
C ASP A 25 -24.54 18.86 -43.01
N ASP A 26 -25.74 18.83 -43.62
CA ASP A 26 -26.29 17.66 -44.32
C ASP A 26 -25.38 17.22 -45.48
N LEU A 27 -24.92 18.15 -46.32
CA LEU A 27 -23.99 17.82 -47.41
C LEU A 27 -22.64 17.32 -46.90
N ILE A 28 -22.11 17.89 -45.81
CA ILE A 28 -20.84 17.44 -45.21
C ILE A 28 -20.98 16.03 -44.64
N ALA A 29 -22.09 15.74 -43.96
CA ALA A 29 -22.40 14.40 -43.48
C ALA A 29 -22.48 13.38 -44.63
N ASN A 30 -22.93 13.83 -45.81
CA ASN A 30 -23.04 13.02 -47.03
C ASN A 30 -21.83 13.12 -47.97
N GLY A 31 -20.64 13.48 -47.44
CA GLY A 31 -19.37 13.34 -48.15
C GLY A 31 -18.83 14.60 -48.83
N LEU A 32 -19.47 15.76 -48.66
CA LEU A 32 -18.86 17.03 -49.05
C LEU A 32 -17.68 17.37 -48.11
N PRO A 33 -16.46 17.57 -48.61
CA PRO A 33 -15.36 17.97 -47.74
C PRO A 33 -15.65 19.30 -47.03
N GLY A 34 -15.61 19.30 -45.70
CA GLY A 34 -15.97 20.47 -44.88
C GLY A 34 -15.18 21.75 -45.18
N LYS A 35 -14.00 21.63 -45.82
CA LYS A 35 -13.20 22.76 -46.32
C LYS A 35 -13.94 23.64 -47.34
N TYR A 36 -14.93 23.10 -48.05
CA TYR A 36 -15.70 23.84 -49.06
C TYR A 36 -16.89 24.62 -48.48
N ARG A 37 -17.20 24.44 -47.19
CA ARG A 37 -18.35 25.07 -46.51
C ARG A 37 -18.37 26.59 -46.69
N ALA A 38 -17.23 27.24 -46.45
CA ALA A 38 -17.10 28.69 -46.55
C ALA A 38 -17.20 29.17 -48.01
N GLU A 39 -16.61 28.41 -48.95
CA GLU A 39 -16.64 28.76 -50.37
C GLU A 39 -18.05 28.70 -50.96
N ILE A 40 -18.81 27.66 -50.62
CA ILE A 40 -20.20 27.49 -51.08
C ILE A 40 -21.09 28.57 -50.46
N ALA A 41 -20.93 28.87 -49.16
CA ALA A 41 -21.68 29.95 -48.51
C ALA A 41 -21.42 31.32 -49.17
N ARG A 42 -20.16 31.62 -49.53
CA ARG A 42 -19.79 32.87 -50.23
C ARG A 42 -20.45 33.03 -51.60
N ARG A 43 -20.64 31.94 -52.34
CA ARG A 43 -21.26 31.95 -53.69
C ARG A 43 -22.77 32.18 -53.67
N ILE A 44 -23.43 31.99 -52.53
CA ILE A 44 -24.89 32.06 -52.39
C ILE A 44 -25.35 33.40 -51.80
N MET A 45 -24.49 34.06 -51.02
CA MET A 45 -24.79 35.34 -50.36
C MET A 45 -24.90 36.48 -51.37
N GLN A 46 -26.04 37.17 -51.37
CA GLN A 46 -26.38 38.19 -52.36
C GLN A 46 -25.85 39.59 -52.01
N THR A 47 -25.59 39.87 -50.72
CA THR A 47 -25.08 41.16 -50.26
C THR A 47 -23.71 41.02 -49.58
N GLU A 48 -22.89 42.08 -49.65
CA GLU A 48 -21.62 42.13 -48.90
C GLU A 48 -21.82 42.14 -47.38
N GLU A 49 -22.97 42.60 -46.90
CA GLU A 49 -23.31 42.60 -45.48
C GLU A 49 -23.54 41.19 -44.94
N ASP A 50 -24.22 40.33 -45.72
CA ASP A 50 -24.45 38.92 -45.37
C ASP A 50 -23.13 38.13 -45.33
N LYS A 51 -22.22 38.39 -46.28
CA LYS A 51 -20.88 37.79 -46.31
C LYS A 51 -20.09 38.17 -45.06
N ARG A 52 -20.07 39.45 -44.71
CA ARG A 52 -19.37 39.97 -43.53
C ARG A 52 -19.93 39.38 -42.22
N LEU A 53 -21.26 39.24 -42.12
CA LEU A 53 -21.91 38.65 -40.95
C LEU A 53 -21.57 37.16 -40.79
N TYR A 54 -21.53 36.42 -41.90
CA TYR A 54 -21.17 35.01 -41.89
C TYR A 54 -19.70 34.78 -41.51
N GLU A 55 -18.77 35.55 -42.08
CA GLU A 55 -17.35 35.48 -41.72
C GLU A 55 -17.12 35.81 -40.25
N LYS A 56 -17.81 36.83 -39.71
CA LYS A 56 -17.74 37.19 -38.29
C LYS A 56 -18.23 36.04 -37.39
N ARG A 57 -19.30 35.33 -37.78
CA ARG A 57 -19.82 34.17 -37.05
C ARG A 57 -18.87 32.98 -37.10
N LEU A 58 -18.28 32.68 -38.25
CA LEU A 58 -17.28 31.61 -38.39
C LEU A 58 -16.04 31.89 -37.53
N ALA A 59 -15.51 33.12 -37.58
CA ALA A 59 -14.38 33.53 -36.75
C ALA A 59 -14.67 33.36 -35.24
N ALA A 60 -15.88 33.72 -34.80
CA ALA A 60 -16.30 33.54 -33.40
C ALA A 60 -16.41 32.06 -32.99
N ILE A 61 -16.89 31.19 -33.89
CA ILE A 61 -16.96 29.74 -33.66
C ILE A 61 -15.55 29.15 -33.55
N GLU A 62 -14.66 29.53 -34.46
CA GLU A 62 -13.28 29.04 -34.50
C GLU A 62 -12.50 29.52 -33.27
N GLN A 63 -12.69 30.77 -32.86
CA GLN A 63 -12.14 31.31 -31.62
C GLN A 63 -12.64 30.52 -30.41
N LYS A 64 -13.95 30.23 -30.29
CA LYS A 64 -14.51 29.42 -29.20
C LYS A 64 -13.93 27.99 -29.19
N LYS A 65 -13.79 27.35 -30.35
CA LYS A 65 -13.14 26.03 -30.46
C LYS A 65 -11.69 26.07 -30.00
N THR A 66 -10.94 27.09 -30.43
CA THR A 66 -9.53 27.28 -30.06
C THR A 66 -9.37 27.50 -28.56
N THR A 67 -10.22 28.34 -27.96
CA THR A 67 -10.24 28.58 -26.51
C THR A 67 -10.57 27.31 -25.73
N LYS A 68 -11.58 26.53 -26.17
CA LYS A 68 -11.89 25.22 -25.54
C LYS A 68 -10.72 24.25 -25.64
N LYS A 69 -10.08 24.13 -26.82
CA LYS A 69 -8.91 23.26 -27.01
C LYS A 69 -7.76 23.66 -26.09
N ARG A 70 -7.46 24.96 -25.96
CA ARG A 70 -6.45 25.47 -25.03
C ARG A 70 -6.80 25.14 -23.57
N ALA A 71 -8.06 25.32 -23.17
CA ALA A 71 -8.52 24.96 -21.83
C ALA A 71 -8.33 23.46 -21.54
N TYR A 72 -8.70 22.58 -22.47
CA TYR A 72 -8.48 21.14 -22.32
C TYR A 72 -6.99 20.78 -22.23
N MET A 73 -6.11 21.44 -23.00
CA MET A 73 -4.66 21.20 -22.88
C MET A 73 -4.11 21.62 -21.51
N VAL A 74 -4.56 22.75 -20.96
CA VAL A 74 -4.15 23.20 -19.62
C VAL A 74 -4.62 22.21 -18.54
N VAL A 75 -5.89 21.80 -18.59
CA VAL A 75 -6.43 20.80 -17.64
C VAL A 75 -5.69 19.47 -17.74
N GLY A 76 -5.39 19.00 -18.95
CA GLY A 76 -4.61 17.78 -19.17
C GLY A 76 -3.19 17.89 -18.60
N ALA A 77 -2.51 19.03 -18.79
CA ALA A 77 -1.18 19.27 -18.23
C ALA A 77 -1.20 19.29 -16.70
N ILE A 78 -2.19 19.93 -16.08
CA ILE A 78 -2.36 19.93 -14.62
C ILE A 78 -2.59 18.51 -14.09
N ALA A 79 -3.44 17.72 -14.76
CA ALA A 79 -3.70 16.34 -14.36
C ALA A 79 -2.42 15.49 -14.41
N VAL A 80 -1.61 15.65 -15.45
CA VAL A 80 -0.30 14.97 -15.58
C VAL A 80 0.65 15.38 -14.45
N LEU A 81 0.71 16.67 -14.10
CA LEU A 81 1.54 17.15 -12.99
C LEU A 81 1.08 16.58 -11.64
N ILE A 82 -0.23 16.51 -11.39
CA ILE A 82 -0.78 15.91 -10.18
C ILE A 82 -0.43 14.43 -10.08
N VAL A 83 -0.64 13.66 -11.16
CA VAL A 83 -0.30 12.23 -11.20
C VAL A 83 1.21 12.03 -11.02
N SER A 84 2.03 12.85 -11.68
CA SER A 84 3.49 12.81 -11.53
C SER A 84 3.91 13.13 -10.11
N PHE A 85 3.30 14.12 -9.46
CA PHE A 85 3.56 14.46 -8.06
C PHE A 85 3.19 13.32 -7.11
N ILE A 86 2.05 12.67 -7.33
CA ILE A 86 1.64 11.49 -6.54
C ILE A 86 2.67 10.35 -6.72
N ILE A 87 3.05 10.03 -7.96
CA ILE A 87 4.04 8.98 -8.24
C ILE A 87 5.40 9.33 -7.62
N ILE A 88 5.85 10.57 -7.76
CA ILE A 88 7.12 11.03 -7.19
C ILE A 88 7.08 10.94 -5.67
N ASN A 89 6.00 11.37 -5.01
CA ASN A 89 5.89 11.23 -3.55
C ASN A 89 5.83 9.77 -3.11
N SER A 90 5.11 8.89 -3.81
CA SER A 90 5.12 7.45 -3.51
C SER A 90 6.51 6.82 -3.70
N ILE A 91 7.27 7.25 -4.72
CA ILE A 91 8.66 6.82 -4.92
C ILE A 91 9.57 7.38 -3.83
N ILE A 92 9.44 8.66 -3.47
CA ILE A 92 10.24 9.30 -2.42
C ILE A 92 9.94 8.65 -1.07
N GLU A 93 8.68 8.39 -0.72
CA GLU A 93 8.31 7.61 0.46
C GLU A 93 9.02 6.26 0.41
N GLY A 94 8.90 5.49 -0.66
CA GLY A 94 9.62 4.21 -0.81
C GLY A 94 11.14 4.32 -0.64
N ILE A 95 11.79 5.35 -1.20
CA ILE A 95 13.24 5.59 -1.11
C ILE A 95 13.66 6.06 0.29
N VAL A 96 12.87 6.92 0.93
CA VAL A 96 13.14 7.44 2.28
C VAL A 96 12.98 6.35 3.33
N LEU A 97 12.08 5.39 3.10
CA LEU A 97 11.86 4.22 3.95
C LEU A 97 12.90 3.12 3.71
N GLU A 98 13.39 2.96 2.49
CA GLU A 98 14.48 2.04 2.15
C GLU A 98 15.84 2.69 2.43
N GLN A 99 16.11 3.05 3.69
CA GLN A 99 17.48 3.28 4.09
C GLN A 99 18.22 1.93 4.09
N ARG A 100 18.87 1.62 2.97
CA ARG A 100 19.90 0.58 2.89
C ARG A 100 21.08 1.01 3.77
N TRP A 101 21.05 0.62 5.05
CA TRP A 101 22.16 0.84 5.97
C TRP A 101 23.22 -0.23 5.74
N GLU A 102 24.29 0.13 5.04
CA GLU A 102 25.50 -0.71 4.99
C GLU A 102 26.03 -0.90 6.42
N GLY A 103 25.98 -2.13 6.93
CA GLY A 103 26.54 -2.48 8.24
C GLY A 103 25.69 -3.40 9.11
N PHE A 104 24.45 -3.71 8.72
CA PHE A 104 23.69 -4.76 9.41
C PHE A 104 24.24 -6.14 9.07
N LYS A 105 24.81 -6.80 10.08
CA LYS A 105 24.90 -8.25 10.06
C LYS A 105 23.51 -8.75 10.45
N GLU A 106 22.88 -9.55 9.59
CA GLU A 106 21.75 -10.37 10.01
C GLU A 106 22.12 -11.02 11.35
N GLY A 107 21.24 -10.88 12.34
CA GLY A 107 21.41 -11.65 13.56
C GLY A 107 21.34 -13.13 13.21
N LYS A 108 22.14 -13.96 13.89
CA LYS A 108 22.24 -15.37 13.51
C LYS A 108 20.95 -16.07 13.91
N VAL A 109 20.26 -16.63 12.94
CA VAL A 109 19.06 -17.47 13.14
C VAL A 109 19.34 -18.69 14.03
N SER A 110 20.61 -19.08 14.21
CA SER A 110 21.02 -20.15 15.12
C SER A 110 21.15 -19.73 16.58
N GLU A 111 21.07 -18.44 16.91
CA GLU A 111 21.28 -17.93 18.27
C GLU A 111 19.94 -17.66 18.97
N ASP A 112 19.88 -17.94 20.28
CA ASP A 112 18.71 -17.66 21.09
C ASP A 112 18.44 -16.14 21.21
N PRO A 113 17.16 -15.75 21.38
CA PRO A 113 16.80 -14.38 21.70
C PRO A 113 17.54 -13.88 22.95
N VAL A 114 18.08 -12.68 22.87
CA VAL A 114 18.78 -12.03 23.99
C VAL A 114 17.78 -11.20 24.78
N GLN A 115 17.58 -11.56 26.05
CA GLN A 115 16.75 -10.83 26.99
C GLN A 115 17.57 -10.34 28.18
N ILE A 116 17.61 -9.02 28.40
CA ILE A 116 18.36 -8.39 29.49
C ILE A 116 17.40 -7.59 30.35
N SER A 117 17.42 -7.82 31.67
CA SER A 117 16.62 -7.05 32.63
C SER A 117 16.83 -5.54 32.43
N TYR A 118 15.74 -4.80 32.47
CA TYR A 118 15.73 -3.35 32.28
C TYR A 118 15.04 -2.70 33.49
N ASN A 119 15.76 -1.80 34.17
CA ASN A 119 15.34 -1.21 35.45
C ASN A 119 15.17 0.31 35.33
N ASP A 120 14.49 0.77 34.29
CA ASP A 120 14.09 2.16 34.14
C ASP A 120 12.58 2.22 33.93
N ASP A 121 11.92 2.75 34.95
CA ASP A 121 10.46 2.79 35.08
C ASP A 121 9.82 3.93 34.28
N SER A 122 10.63 4.74 33.57
CA SER A 122 10.08 5.82 32.74
C SER A 122 9.20 5.20 31.65
N PRO A 123 7.91 5.58 31.56
CA PRO A 123 7.02 4.97 30.58
C PRO A 123 7.33 5.53 29.18
N LEU A 124 7.30 4.65 28.18
CA LEU A 124 7.13 5.09 26.79
C LEU A 124 5.66 5.46 26.61
N ILE A 125 5.40 6.62 26.00
CA ILE A 125 4.05 7.11 25.75
C ILE A 125 3.84 7.16 24.24
N MET A 126 2.75 6.56 23.77
CA MET A 126 2.33 6.60 22.38
C MET A 126 0.90 7.12 22.31
N GLU A 127 0.65 8.08 21.42
CA GLU A 127 -0.70 8.54 21.07
C GLU A 127 -1.05 7.98 19.69
N LYS A 128 -2.08 7.13 19.61
CA LYS A 128 -2.52 6.54 18.33
C LYS A 128 -4.01 6.29 18.33
N ASP A 129 -4.68 6.65 17.24
CA ASP A 129 -6.13 6.49 17.03
C ASP A 129 -7.01 7.08 18.16
N GLY A 130 -6.57 8.17 18.77
CA GLY A 130 -7.31 8.86 19.85
C GLY A 130 -7.13 8.24 21.23
N TYR A 131 -6.23 7.28 21.39
CA TYR A 131 -5.89 6.65 22.67
C TYR A 131 -4.45 6.94 23.06
N THR A 132 -4.24 7.05 24.36
CA THR A 132 -2.91 7.12 24.98
C THR A 132 -2.52 5.73 25.47
N TYR A 133 -1.36 5.25 25.05
CA TYR A 133 -0.78 4.00 25.50
C TYR A 133 0.46 4.28 26.35
N ARG A 134 0.45 3.79 27.59
CA ARG A 134 1.59 3.87 28.51
C ARG A 134 2.27 2.51 28.53
N MET A 135 3.56 2.48 28.22
CA MET A 135 4.33 1.25 28.14
C MET A 135 5.48 1.25 29.14
N THR A 136 5.44 0.31 30.07
CA THR A 136 6.57 0.02 30.97
C THR A 136 7.50 -0.98 30.30
N ARG A 137 8.80 -0.67 30.23
CA ARG A 137 9.81 -1.57 29.65
C ARG A 137 10.23 -2.59 30.70
N LEU A 138 10.05 -3.87 30.38
CA LEU A 138 10.31 -5.00 31.29
C LEU A 138 11.69 -5.63 31.04
N ALA A 139 12.09 -5.70 29.78
CA ALA A 139 13.41 -6.21 29.38
C ALA A 139 13.83 -5.61 28.04
N LYS A 140 15.13 -5.41 27.85
CA LYS A 140 15.70 -5.24 26.52
C LYS A 140 15.65 -6.58 25.80
N TYR A 141 15.22 -6.58 24.56
CA TYR A 141 14.98 -7.79 23.81
C TYR A 141 15.51 -7.70 22.39
N LYS A 142 16.17 -8.77 21.96
CA LYS A 142 16.67 -8.95 20.59
C LYS A 142 16.33 -10.36 20.14
N ILE A 143 15.81 -10.49 18.93
CA ILE A 143 15.48 -11.79 18.33
C ILE A 143 15.91 -11.80 16.87
N SER A 144 16.46 -12.94 16.44
CA SER A 144 16.70 -13.24 15.03
C SER A 144 16.04 -14.56 14.72
N GLY A 145 15.29 -14.65 13.63
CA GLY A 145 14.59 -15.87 13.30
C GLY A 145 13.82 -15.81 12.00
N VAL A 146 13.21 -16.93 11.64
CA VAL A 146 12.37 -17.07 10.45
C VAL A 146 10.93 -16.82 10.84
N VAL A 147 10.25 -15.94 10.10
CA VAL A 147 8.81 -15.71 10.27
C VAL A 147 8.03 -16.82 9.58
N VAL A 148 7.47 -17.74 10.36
CA VAL A 148 6.73 -18.92 9.83
C VAL A 148 5.23 -18.69 9.73
N SER A 149 4.71 -17.69 10.44
CA SER A 149 3.33 -17.24 10.28
C SER A 149 3.21 -15.76 10.61
N LYS A 150 2.26 -15.10 9.94
CA LYS A 150 1.98 -13.68 10.07
C LYS A 150 0.48 -13.48 10.25
N MET A 151 0.09 -12.69 11.25
CA MET A 151 -1.30 -12.34 11.48
C MET A 151 -1.48 -10.83 11.48
N PHE A 152 -2.60 -10.41 10.91
CA PHE A 152 -3.12 -9.05 10.97
C PHE A 152 -4.49 -9.12 11.68
N GLN A 153 -4.86 -8.07 12.41
CA GLN A 153 -6.22 -7.77 12.92
C GLN A 153 -6.60 -8.18 14.36
N ASP A 154 -7.09 -7.17 15.09
CA ASP A 154 -8.20 -7.13 16.08
C ASP A 154 -8.32 -5.67 16.61
N ASP A 155 -9.06 -5.42 17.71
CA ASP A 155 -9.14 -4.09 18.34
C ASP A 155 -7.80 -3.58 18.91
N LEU A 156 -6.88 -4.48 19.25
CA LEU A 156 -5.51 -4.17 19.67
C LEU A 156 -4.61 -3.82 18.47
N ALA A 157 -5.08 -4.00 17.22
CA ALA A 157 -4.34 -3.64 16.00
C ALA A 157 -3.97 -2.14 15.94
N LYS A 158 -4.65 -1.29 16.72
CA LYS A 158 -4.31 0.14 16.83
C LYS A 158 -2.89 0.37 17.33
N ILE A 159 -2.46 -0.40 18.34
CA ILE A 159 -1.10 -0.31 18.88
C ILE A 159 -0.17 -1.42 18.37
N SER A 160 -0.72 -2.61 18.13
CA SER A 160 0.06 -3.74 17.63
C SER A 160 -0.56 -4.29 16.35
N PRO A 161 -0.22 -3.73 15.17
CA PRO A 161 -0.93 -4.01 13.92
C PRO A 161 -0.60 -5.38 13.32
N ILE A 162 0.53 -5.98 13.71
CA ILE A 162 1.07 -7.20 13.10
C ILE A 162 1.63 -8.12 14.20
N ASP A 163 1.31 -9.41 14.10
CA ASP A 163 1.91 -10.45 14.91
C ASP A 163 2.78 -11.37 14.05
N PHE A 164 3.93 -11.78 14.58
CA PHE A 164 4.80 -12.80 13.99
C PHE A 164 4.89 -14.03 14.89
N LEU A 165 4.72 -15.20 14.28
CA LEU A 165 5.27 -16.44 14.82
C LEU A 165 6.68 -16.61 14.26
N ILE A 166 7.67 -16.59 15.14
CA ILE A 166 9.09 -16.66 14.79
C ILE A 166 9.68 -17.95 15.33
N VAL A 167 10.50 -18.61 14.52
CA VAL A 167 11.30 -19.77 14.92
C VAL A 167 12.78 -19.53 14.67
N TRP A 168 13.64 -20.21 15.42
CA TRP A 168 15.10 -20.12 15.31
C TRP A 168 15.75 -21.48 15.60
N GLY A 169 17.07 -21.56 15.56
CA GLY A 169 17.79 -22.83 15.69
C GLY A 169 17.46 -23.80 14.57
N ASP A 170 17.36 -25.09 14.90
CA ASP A 170 17.01 -26.16 13.96
C ASP A 170 15.57 -26.03 13.45
N LEU A 171 14.68 -25.33 14.16
CA LEU A 171 13.32 -25.06 13.67
C LEU A 171 13.27 -24.10 12.48
N ALA A 172 14.32 -23.34 12.25
CA ALA A 172 14.41 -22.45 11.11
C ALA A 172 14.89 -23.14 9.82
N ASP A 173 15.22 -24.43 9.87
CA ASP A 173 15.54 -25.21 8.67
C ASP A 173 14.27 -25.36 7.80
N PRO A 174 14.29 -24.96 6.51
CA PRO A 174 13.15 -25.14 5.61
C PRO A 174 12.65 -26.60 5.49
N GLU A 175 13.49 -27.61 5.77
CA GLU A 175 13.06 -29.01 5.79
C GLU A 175 12.03 -29.30 6.92
N MET A 176 11.94 -28.43 7.93
CA MET A 176 10.97 -28.55 9.02
C MET A 176 9.51 -28.48 8.55
N ASP A 177 9.24 -27.82 7.42
CA ASP A 177 7.91 -27.77 6.78
C ASP A 177 7.39 -29.18 6.37
N ARG A 178 8.28 -30.18 6.29
CA ARG A 178 7.89 -31.57 6.03
C ARG A 178 7.28 -32.23 7.27
N TYR A 179 7.62 -31.76 8.46
CA TYR A 179 7.24 -32.33 9.76
C TYR A 179 6.21 -31.49 10.50
N LEU A 180 6.21 -30.19 10.27
CA LEU A 180 5.39 -29.21 10.97
C LEU A 180 4.62 -28.32 9.99
N LYS A 181 3.45 -27.86 10.42
CA LYS A 181 2.68 -26.80 9.76
C LYS A 181 2.45 -25.67 10.74
N TYR A 182 2.63 -24.45 10.25
CA TYR A 182 2.45 -23.24 11.04
C TYR A 182 1.18 -22.51 10.61
N SER A 183 0.45 -21.98 11.58
CA SER A 183 -0.67 -21.08 11.33
C SER A 183 -0.82 -20.08 12.47
N SER A 184 -1.60 -19.02 12.27
CA SER A 184 -1.94 -18.08 13.34
C SER A 184 -3.44 -17.81 13.34
N GLY A 185 -4.03 -17.70 14.53
CA GLY A 185 -5.45 -17.43 14.74
C GLY A 185 -5.67 -16.81 16.11
N TYR A 186 -6.59 -15.82 16.21
CA TYR A 186 -6.87 -15.10 17.46
C TYR A 186 -5.60 -14.53 18.14
N ARG A 187 -4.69 -13.96 17.34
CA ARG A 187 -3.39 -13.42 17.76
C ARG A 187 -2.46 -14.44 18.41
N MET A 188 -2.67 -15.72 18.13
CA MET A 188 -1.87 -16.82 18.66
C MET A 188 -1.34 -17.70 17.52
N GLY A 189 -0.03 -17.93 17.50
CA GLY A 189 0.60 -18.93 16.66
C GLY A 189 0.17 -20.35 17.04
N ARG A 190 0.15 -21.24 16.05
CA ARG A 190 -0.18 -22.66 16.19
C ARG A 190 0.78 -23.48 15.34
N ILE A 191 1.16 -24.63 15.88
CA ILE A 191 2.02 -25.61 15.22
C ILE A 191 1.25 -26.94 15.19
N GLU A 192 1.20 -27.56 14.02
CA GLU A 192 0.56 -28.86 13.83
C GLU A 192 1.57 -29.86 13.25
N ALA A 193 1.61 -31.06 13.81
CA ALA A 193 2.40 -32.17 13.29
C ALA A 193 1.83 -32.67 11.95
N THR A 194 2.71 -32.95 10.98
CA THR A 194 2.32 -33.62 9.73
C THR A 194 2.27 -35.13 9.93
N ASN A 195 1.87 -35.85 8.88
CA ASN A 195 1.97 -37.31 8.84
C ASN A 195 3.42 -37.85 8.89
N ARG A 196 4.43 -36.99 8.75
CA ARG A 196 5.85 -37.37 8.83
C ARG A 196 6.50 -37.02 10.17
N TRP A 197 5.73 -36.57 11.16
CA TRP A 197 6.22 -36.20 12.49
C TRP A 197 7.10 -37.28 13.16
N ALA A 198 6.83 -38.56 12.92
CA ALA A 198 7.64 -39.66 13.46
C ALA A 198 9.12 -39.65 12.99
N GLU A 199 9.42 -38.91 11.92
CA GLU A 199 10.76 -38.72 11.34
C GLU A 199 11.34 -37.33 11.68
N CYS A 200 10.69 -36.55 12.53
CA CYS A 200 11.10 -35.20 12.89
C CYS A 200 12.45 -35.23 13.65
N PRO A 201 13.44 -34.39 13.26
CA PRO A 201 14.76 -34.38 13.88
C PRO A 201 14.79 -33.73 15.27
N VAL A 202 13.72 -33.01 15.64
CA VAL A 202 13.58 -32.31 16.93
C VAL A 202 12.35 -32.81 17.69
N ASP A 203 12.39 -32.73 19.01
CA ASP A 203 11.26 -33.10 19.87
C ASP A 203 10.40 -31.89 20.24
N VAL A 204 9.34 -32.16 21.01
CA VAL A 204 8.38 -31.13 21.48
C VAL A 204 9.03 -30.12 22.40
N ASP A 205 9.97 -30.54 23.24
CA ASP A 205 10.64 -29.66 24.20
C ASP A 205 11.54 -28.66 23.48
N TYR A 206 12.27 -29.12 22.46
CA TYR A 206 13.02 -28.26 21.57
C TYR A 206 12.11 -27.25 20.87
N ILE A 207 10.96 -27.71 20.34
CA ILE A 207 9.99 -26.83 19.69
C ILE A 207 9.55 -25.72 20.63
N ASN A 208 9.13 -26.08 21.85
CA ASN A 208 8.58 -25.14 22.83
C ASN A 208 9.52 -23.97 23.16
N ILE A 209 10.83 -24.19 23.15
CA ILE A 209 11.83 -23.17 23.51
C ILE A 209 12.48 -22.49 22.30
N HIS A 210 12.17 -22.91 21.06
CA HIS A 210 12.69 -22.33 19.82
C HIS A 210 11.60 -21.69 18.94
N LEU A 211 10.48 -21.30 19.56
CA LEU A 211 9.40 -20.55 18.93
C LEU A 211 8.96 -19.38 19.82
N SER A 212 8.44 -18.32 19.20
CA SER A 212 7.98 -17.13 19.90
C SER A 212 6.82 -16.47 19.15
N ASN A 213 5.74 -16.18 19.87
CA ASN A 213 4.57 -15.46 19.35
C ASN A 213 4.67 -13.98 19.74
N ASN A 214 5.10 -13.17 18.78
CA ASN A 214 5.44 -11.77 19.00
C ASN A 214 4.29 -10.86 18.56
N HIS A 215 3.76 -10.09 19.50
CA HIS A 215 2.88 -8.97 19.23
C HIS A 215 3.68 -7.69 19.08
N LEU A 216 3.74 -7.17 17.86
CA LEU A 216 4.70 -6.13 17.53
C LEU A 216 4.06 -4.74 17.66
N ILE A 217 4.69 -3.88 18.43
CA ILE A 217 4.35 -2.46 18.56
C ILE A 217 5.47 -1.68 17.88
N PRO A 218 5.24 -1.11 16.68
CA PRO A 218 6.28 -0.36 15.97
C PRO A 218 6.56 0.97 16.69
N ALA A 219 7.85 1.33 16.85
CA ALA A 219 8.22 2.61 17.46
C ALA A 219 7.86 3.82 16.57
N ASN A 220 7.70 3.62 15.26
CA ASN A 220 7.31 4.63 14.28
C ASN A 220 6.76 4.00 12.99
N ASP A 221 6.24 4.84 12.09
CA ASP A 221 5.61 4.44 10.83
C ASP A 221 6.56 3.70 9.87
N ASN A 222 7.86 4.02 9.89
CA ASN A 222 8.86 3.36 9.04
C ASN A 222 9.02 1.88 9.42
N ILE A 223 9.12 1.60 10.72
CA ILE A 223 9.16 0.24 11.25
C ILE A 223 7.84 -0.49 10.97
N GLU A 224 6.70 0.17 11.14
CA GLU A 224 5.38 -0.40 10.83
C GLU A 224 5.27 -0.86 9.38
N GLN A 225 5.73 -0.04 8.44
CA GLN A 225 5.75 -0.37 7.02
C GLN A 225 6.76 -1.49 6.71
N GLY A 226 7.92 -1.49 7.37
CA GLY A 226 8.88 -2.58 7.30
C GLY A 226 8.25 -3.92 7.72
N MET A 227 7.59 -3.95 8.88
CA MET A 227 6.86 -5.13 9.38
C MET A 227 5.75 -5.56 8.42
N ALA A 228 5.01 -4.60 7.84
CA ALA A 228 3.97 -4.88 6.84
C ALA A 228 4.53 -5.56 5.59
N GLY A 229 5.75 -5.20 5.19
CA GLY A 229 6.46 -5.77 4.04
C GLY A 229 7.08 -7.16 4.26
N VAL A 230 7.25 -7.62 5.50
CA VAL A 230 7.82 -8.95 5.81
C VAL A 230 6.93 -10.07 5.28
N ARG A 231 7.53 -11.05 4.60
CA ARG A 231 6.89 -12.26 4.08
C ARG A 231 7.19 -13.47 4.96
N ILE A 232 6.33 -14.48 4.85
CA ILE A 232 6.58 -15.80 5.45
C ILE A 232 7.87 -16.38 4.85
N ASN A 233 8.65 -17.04 5.68
CA ASN A 233 9.97 -17.60 5.41
C ASN A 233 11.10 -16.57 5.19
N GLU A 234 10.86 -15.28 5.47
CA GLU A 234 11.96 -14.31 5.57
C GLU A 234 12.60 -14.35 6.96
N VAL A 235 13.92 -14.15 6.97
CA VAL A 235 14.68 -13.92 8.18
C VAL A 235 14.49 -12.48 8.62
N VAL A 236 14.18 -12.30 9.89
CA VAL A 236 14.09 -10.99 10.54
C VAL A 236 15.06 -10.90 11.71
N TYR A 237 15.63 -9.72 11.91
CA TYR A 237 16.23 -9.31 13.18
C TYR A 237 15.42 -8.15 13.74
N MET A 238 15.05 -8.22 15.02
CA MET A 238 14.33 -7.17 15.71
C MET A 238 14.98 -6.83 17.04
N GLU A 239 14.98 -5.55 17.40
CA GLU A 239 15.50 -5.03 18.67
C GLU A 239 14.56 -3.97 19.26
N GLY A 240 14.45 -3.99 20.59
CA GLY A 240 13.67 -3.03 21.37
C GLY A 240 13.41 -3.55 22.78
N TYR A 241 12.16 -3.52 23.22
CA TYR A 241 11.77 -3.88 24.59
C TYR A 241 10.54 -4.79 24.65
N LEU A 242 10.59 -5.79 25.54
CA LEU A 242 9.37 -6.42 26.03
C LEU A 242 8.68 -5.45 26.98
N VAL A 243 7.37 -5.24 26.81
CA VAL A 243 6.64 -4.19 27.52
C VAL A 243 5.37 -4.70 28.22
N LYS A 244 4.95 -3.94 29.23
CA LYS A 244 3.57 -3.93 29.74
C LYS A 244 2.89 -2.68 29.21
N VAL A 245 1.73 -2.83 28.57
CA VAL A 245 0.94 -1.75 27.99
C VAL A 245 -0.32 -1.49 28.82
N GLU A 246 -0.57 -0.23 29.13
CA GLU A 246 -1.77 0.26 29.83
C GLU A 246 -2.44 1.33 28.97
N SER A 247 -3.73 1.16 28.67
CA SER A 247 -4.55 2.11 27.91
C SER A 247 -6.03 1.93 28.23
N ASP A 248 -6.81 2.98 28.06
CA ASP A 248 -8.27 2.95 28.10
C ASP A 248 -8.89 2.31 26.84
N ALA A 249 -8.07 2.05 25.81
CA ALA A 249 -8.46 1.27 24.63
C ALA A 249 -8.89 -0.18 24.96
N PHE A 250 -8.44 -0.74 26.09
CA PHE A 250 -8.67 -2.13 26.46
C PHE A 250 -8.84 -2.31 27.99
N GLY A 251 -9.52 -3.38 28.41
CA GLY A 251 -10.04 -3.55 29.77
C GLY A 251 -9.04 -3.91 30.89
N GLY A 252 -7.73 -3.86 30.65
CA GLY A 252 -6.69 -4.21 31.63
C GLY A 252 -5.27 -4.19 31.04
N PRO A 253 -4.21 -4.29 31.85
CA PRO A 253 -2.83 -4.22 31.35
C PRO A 253 -2.51 -5.42 30.45
N TRP A 254 -1.95 -5.14 29.28
CA TRP A 254 -1.42 -6.17 28.38
C TRP A 254 0.07 -6.36 28.65
N THR A 255 0.44 -7.49 29.25
CA THR A 255 1.79 -7.72 29.81
C THR A 255 2.53 -8.77 29.03
N SER A 256 3.74 -8.46 28.55
CA SER A 256 4.64 -9.43 27.91
C SER A 256 5.00 -10.58 28.84
N SER A 257 5.05 -11.79 28.27
CA SER A 257 5.85 -12.87 28.85
C SER A 257 7.33 -12.47 28.92
N LEU A 258 8.03 -12.95 29.94
CA LEU A 258 9.48 -12.84 30.13
C LEU A 258 10.16 -14.21 30.26
N ALA A 259 9.39 -15.30 30.22
CA ALA A 259 9.90 -16.66 30.33
C ALA A 259 9.96 -17.28 28.93
N ARG A 260 10.93 -18.15 28.70
CA ARG A 260 11.05 -18.88 27.42
C ARG A 260 10.22 -20.17 27.42
N ASP A 261 9.86 -20.66 28.59
CA ASP A 261 9.19 -21.93 28.84
C ASP A 261 7.77 -21.77 29.39
N ASP A 262 7.21 -20.55 29.43
CA ASP A 262 5.84 -20.34 29.87
C ASP A 262 4.84 -20.75 28.80
N ALA A 263 4.58 -22.04 28.71
CA ALA A 263 3.72 -22.55 27.66
C ALA A 263 2.26 -22.11 27.81
N SER A 264 1.90 -20.97 27.22
CA SER A 264 0.50 -20.53 27.12
C SER A 264 -0.17 -21.21 25.92
N GLY A 265 -0.75 -22.38 26.15
CA GLY A 265 -1.88 -22.88 25.36
C GLY A 265 -1.61 -23.28 23.92
N GLY A 266 -0.73 -24.26 23.69
CA GLY A 266 -0.68 -24.95 22.39
C GLY A 266 -1.95 -25.75 22.13
N PHE A 267 -2.74 -25.34 21.13
CA PHE A 267 -3.88 -26.14 20.64
C PHE A 267 -3.35 -27.29 19.78
N LEU A 268 -2.82 -28.31 20.48
CA LEU A 268 -2.62 -29.74 20.16
C LEU A 268 -1.69 -30.41 21.20
N GLY A 269 -1.32 -29.74 22.31
CA GLY A 269 -0.43 -30.30 23.34
C GLY A 269 1.06 -30.24 22.98
N ILE A 270 1.41 -29.47 21.95
CA ILE A 270 2.76 -29.14 21.50
C ILE A 270 2.78 -27.62 21.29
N GLY A 271 3.67 -26.88 21.93
CA GLY A 271 3.93 -25.48 21.60
C GLY A 271 2.88 -24.49 22.06
N GLY A 272 3.10 -23.87 23.21
CA GLY A 272 2.81 -22.45 23.40
C GLY A 272 4.10 -21.85 23.95
N SER A 273 4.54 -20.70 23.46
CA SER A 273 5.38 -19.82 24.28
C SER A 273 4.44 -18.74 24.81
N GLY A 274 4.78 -18.11 25.93
CA GLY A 274 4.09 -16.90 26.33
C GLY A 274 4.11 -15.87 25.20
N CYS A 275 3.09 -15.04 25.15
CA CYS A 275 3.05 -13.96 24.17
C CYS A 275 4.08 -12.88 24.53
N GLU A 276 4.99 -12.59 23.60
CA GLU A 276 5.90 -11.46 23.73
C GLU A 276 5.23 -10.19 23.20
N ILE A 277 5.07 -9.18 24.06
CA ILE A 277 4.55 -7.87 23.65
C ILE A 277 5.75 -6.98 23.44
N PHE A 278 6.09 -6.75 22.18
CA PHE A 278 7.40 -6.28 21.77
C PHE A 278 7.31 -4.89 21.15
N TYR A 279 7.78 -3.88 21.88
CA TYR A 279 8.03 -2.55 21.34
C TYR A 279 9.32 -2.56 20.53
N VAL A 280 9.20 -2.44 19.21
CA VAL A 280 10.31 -2.60 18.27
C VAL A 280 10.85 -1.25 17.84
N GLU A 281 12.11 -1.00 18.16
CA GLU A 281 12.86 0.20 17.78
C GLU A 281 13.71 -0.02 16.54
N ARG A 282 13.95 -1.29 16.16
CA ARG A 282 14.74 -1.63 14.98
C ARG A 282 14.26 -2.94 14.38
N LEU A 283 14.12 -2.96 13.06
CA LEU A 283 13.84 -4.14 12.27
C LEU A 283 14.85 -4.25 11.12
N VAL A 284 15.32 -5.46 10.83
CA VAL A 284 16.12 -5.78 9.65
C VAL A 284 15.50 -6.99 8.97
N VAL A 285 15.33 -6.93 7.65
CA VAL A 285 14.75 -7.99 6.81
C VAL A 285 15.67 -8.19 5.61
N GLY A 286 16.46 -9.26 5.61
CA GLY A 286 17.54 -9.41 4.64
C GLY A 286 18.53 -8.25 4.71
N ASP A 287 18.63 -7.49 3.61
CA ASP A 287 19.49 -6.30 3.46
C ASP A 287 18.78 -4.96 3.74
N ARG A 288 17.50 -4.99 4.15
CA ARG A 288 16.68 -3.79 4.42
C ARG A 288 16.62 -3.52 5.92
N GLY A 289 16.91 -2.29 6.34
CA GLY A 289 16.87 -1.86 7.75
C GLY A 289 15.86 -0.75 8.00
N TYR A 290 15.16 -0.82 9.12
CA TYR A 290 14.13 0.12 9.57
C TYR A 290 14.42 0.53 11.03
N GLN A 291 14.39 1.83 11.31
CA GLN A 291 14.55 2.45 12.64
C GLN A 291 13.74 3.75 12.69
#